data_AF-A0A2V9PW95-F1
#
_entry.id   AF-A0A2V9PW95-F1
#
_cell.length_a   1.000
_cell.length_b   1.000
_cell.length_c   1.000
_cell.angle_alpha   90.00
_cell.angle_beta   90.00
_cell.angle_gamma   90.00
#
_symmetry.space_group_name_H-M   'P 1'
#
loop_
_entity.id
_entity.type
_entity.pdbx_description
1 polymer ?
#
loop_
_entity_poly.entity_id
_entity_poly.type
_entity_poly.pdbx_seq_one_letter_code
_entity_poly.pdbx_strand_id
1 'polypeptide(L)'
;MPGQPPVVFKPSPAEQTLGNTLALAIDGVIKTDIEDLVQTSRLGNEMDFRELRPLFEKTILLFQALSTANLDFATETRLQRLANDATGIKNEFDQFKTFPPSQLPNRRARIDQYKRRFEEVYESVAPVLGVSQHANLEQYEARAKASLNLLEEDRGKFDSQKAEMERELKETLLKAKETAQKVGIAEHAAYFRTESREHENGAKIWLVITVLLAVATAIFAGWNYRRTFALLEAPPQLTGTSPTALPAGAIVQLAIAKFIIFSVMFSAVLWAARIYRAHRHNYVINKHRQNALSTFEAFAKAAGDSETKNAVLLQATQCIFSPQSTGYLGQEKDSEGHSSILEIIRSLPSSKT
;
A
#
# COMPACT_ATOMS: atom_id res chain seq x y z
N MET A 1 30.88 -61.70 -17.83
CA MET A 1 29.84 -62.42 -18.62
C MET A 1 28.79 -61.39 -19.00
N PRO A 2 28.57 -61.10 -20.29
CA PRO A 2 27.59 -60.09 -20.68
C PRO A 2 26.18 -60.61 -20.35
N GLY A 3 25.45 -59.84 -19.55
CA GLY A 3 24.09 -60.15 -19.12
C GLY A 3 23.19 -60.32 -20.32
N GLN A 4 22.56 -61.49 -20.40
CA GLN A 4 21.53 -61.81 -21.38
C GLN A 4 20.44 -60.72 -21.30
N PRO A 5 20.02 -60.10 -22.42
CA PRO A 5 19.00 -59.06 -22.39
C PRO A 5 17.75 -59.61 -21.69
N PRO A 6 17.04 -58.79 -20.89
CA PRO A 6 15.83 -59.22 -20.21
C PRO A 6 14.90 -59.82 -21.25
N VAL A 7 14.44 -61.05 -21.00
CA VAL A 7 13.49 -61.72 -21.88
C VAL A 7 12.20 -60.92 -21.80
N VAL A 8 12.00 -60.03 -22.76
CA VAL A 8 10.73 -59.30 -22.93
C VAL A 8 9.71 -60.33 -23.41
N PHE A 9 8.97 -60.90 -22.45
CA PHE A 9 7.82 -61.74 -22.75
C PHE A 9 6.81 -60.86 -23.48
N LYS A 10 6.70 -61.04 -24.80
CA LYS A 10 5.67 -60.35 -25.56
C LYS A 10 4.35 -61.05 -25.26
N PRO A 11 3.33 -60.33 -24.77
CA PRO A 11 2.05 -60.93 -24.45
C PRO A 11 1.41 -61.52 -25.71
N SER A 12 0.79 -62.68 -25.55
CA SER A 12 0.04 -63.36 -26.61
C SER A 12 -1.07 -62.44 -27.16
N PRO A 13 -1.52 -62.60 -28.42
CA PRO A 13 -2.66 -61.86 -28.94
C PRO A 13 -3.93 -62.01 -28.08
N ALA A 14 -4.09 -63.14 -27.39
CA ALA A 14 -5.18 -63.37 -26.45
C ALA A 14 -4.98 -62.58 -25.14
N GLU A 15 -3.76 -62.56 -24.58
CA GLU A 15 -3.40 -61.76 -23.39
C GLU A 15 -3.62 -60.26 -23.61
N GLN A 16 -3.27 -59.73 -24.79
CA GLN A 16 -3.50 -58.32 -25.14
C GLN A 16 -4.99 -57.97 -25.22
N THR A 17 -5.81 -58.86 -25.80
CA THR A 17 -7.26 -58.66 -25.91
C THR A 17 -7.91 -58.69 -24.53
N LEU A 18 -7.48 -59.60 -23.65
CA LEU A 18 -7.92 -59.67 -22.26
C LEU A 18 -7.47 -58.47 -21.44
N GLY A 19 -6.25 -57.97 -21.65
CA GLY A 19 -5.74 -56.76 -21.00
C GLY A 19 -6.56 -55.51 -21.36
N ASN A 20 -6.93 -55.34 -22.64
CA ASN A 20 -7.79 -54.23 -23.06
C ASN A 20 -9.20 -54.35 -22.47
N THR A 21 -9.74 -55.56 -22.40
CA THR A 21 -11.06 -55.83 -21.79
C THR A 21 -11.05 -55.50 -20.30
N LEU A 22 -9.97 -55.88 -19.59
CA LEU A 22 -9.76 -55.54 -18.20
C LEU A 22 -9.65 -54.03 -17.99
N ALA A 23 -8.87 -53.32 -18.81
CA ALA A 23 -8.70 -51.87 -18.71
C ALA A 23 -10.03 -51.10 -18.86
N LEU A 24 -10.86 -51.51 -19.83
CA LEU A 24 -12.20 -50.94 -20.02
C LEU A 24 -13.12 -51.22 -18.83
N ALA A 25 -13.10 -52.45 -18.29
CA ALA A 25 -13.90 -52.81 -17.13
C ALA A 25 -13.48 -52.03 -15.87
N ILE A 26 -12.17 -51.86 -15.65
CA ILE A 26 -11.61 -51.08 -14.54
C ILE A 26 -11.98 -49.60 -14.65
N ASP A 27 -11.87 -49.01 -15.85
CA ASP A 27 -12.25 -47.61 -16.07
C ASP A 27 -13.71 -47.34 -15.72
N GLY A 28 -14.61 -48.28 -16.02
CA GLY A 28 -16.02 -48.22 -15.63
C GLY A 28 -16.22 -48.20 -14.11
N VAL A 29 -15.40 -48.92 -13.34
CA VAL A 29 -15.44 -48.90 -11.87
C VAL A 29 -14.86 -47.60 -11.32
N ILE A 30 -13.71 -47.16 -11.83
CA ILE A 30 -12.99 -45.98 -11.33
C ILE A 30 -13.78 -44.68 -11.54
N LYS A 31 -14.47 -44.54 -12.68
CA LYS A 31 -15.27 -43.35 -13.01
C LYS A 31 -16.60 -43.27 -12.26
N THR A 32 -16.92 -44.26 -11.43
CA THR A 32 -18.18 -44.26 -10.68
C THR A 32 -18.10 -43.28 -9.51
N ASP A 33 -18.98 -42.27 -9.51
CA ASP A 33 -19.15 -41.38 -8.37
C ASP A 33 -19.70 -42.15 -7.15
N ILE A 34 -19.04 -42.00 -6.00
CA ILE A 34 -19.40 -42.65 -4.74
C ILE A 34 -20.72 -42.09 -4.19
N GLU A 35 -21.02 -40.81 -4.42
CA GLU A 35 -22.27 -40.20 -3.95
C GLU A 35 -23.50 -40.87 -4.60
N ASP A 36 -23.38 -41.26 -5.88
CA ASP A 36 -24.42 -42.00 -6.60
C ASP A 36 -24.71 -43.38 -5.97
N LEU A 37 -23.69 -44.01 -5.38
CA LEU A 37 -23.79 -45.35 -4.78
C LEU A 37 -24.42 -45.31 -3.40
N VAL A 38 -24.13 -44.25 -2.66
CA VAL A 38 -24.59 -44.06 -1.29
C VAL A 38 -26.08 -43.68 -1.26
N GLN A 39 -26.56 -42.91 -2.24
CA GLN A 39 -27.98 -42.54 -2.41
C GLN A 39 -28.63 -41.75 -1.26
N THR A 40 -27.85 -41.01 -0.46
CA THR A 40 -28.35 -40.21 0.66
C THR A 40 -29.45 -39.22 0.24
N SER A 41 -29.32 -38.60 -0.94
CA SER A 41 -30.30 -37.64 -1.47
C SER A 41 -31.65 -38.28 -1.85
N ARG A 42 -31.69 -39.59 -2.13
CA ARG A 42 -32.88 -40.30 -2.64
C ARG A 42 -33.56 -41.18 -1.59
N LEU A 43 -32.77 -41.85 -0.76
CA LEU A 43 -33.28 -42.79 0.27
C LEU A 43 -33.35 -42.16 1.66
N GLY A 44 -32.79 -40.96 1.85
CA GLY A 44 -32.75 -40.28 3.14
C GLY A 44 -31.75 -40.91 4.12
N ASN A 45 -31.59 -40.28 5.28
CA ASN A 45 -30.52 -40.61 6.23
C ASN A 45 -30.60 -42.03 6.82
N GLU A 46 -31.79 -42.61 6.98
CA GLU A 46 -31.92 -43.89 7.71
C GLU A 46 -31.84 -45.11 6.79
N MET A 47 -32.09 -44.94 5.49
CA MET A 47 -32.24 -46.05 4.54
C MET A 47 -31.20 -46.05 3.41
N ASP A 48 -30.26 -45.10 3.41
CA ASP A 48 -29.17 -44.99 2.43
C ASP A 48 -28.05 -46.02 2.64
N PHE A 49 -27.05 -46.06 1.75
CA PHE A 49 -25.92 -47.00 1.82
C PHE A 49 -24.63 -46.35 2.38
N ARG A 50 -24.74 -45.29 3.19
CA ARG A 50 -23.57 -44.57 3.73
C ARG A 50 -22.58 -45.46 4.48
N GLU A 51 -23.07 -46.51 5.13
CA GLU A 51 -22.24 -47.49 5.84
C GLU A 51 -21.22 -48.21 4.93
N LEU A 52 -21.51 -48.30 3.62
CA LEU A 52 -20.62 -48.92 2.63
C LEU A 52 -19.64 -47.93 2.00
N ARG A 53 -19.76 -46.63 2.26
CA ARG A 53 -18.87 -45.61 1.68
C ARG A 53 -17.38 -45.97 1.81
N PRO A 54 -16.85 -46.34 2.99
CA PRO A 54 -15.44 -46.70 3.12
C PRO A 54 -15.06 -47.93 2.29
N LEU A 55 -16.01 -48.84 2.06
CA LEU A 55 -15.78 -50.05 1.26
C LEU A 55 -15.84 -49.75 -0.24
N PHE A 56 -16.74 -48.86 -0.69
CA PHE A 56 -16.76 -48.37 -2.06
C PHE A 56 -15.45 -47.66 -2.42
N GLU A 57 -14.98 -46.78 -1.55
CA GLU A 57 -13.67 -46.10 -1.69
C GLU A 57 -12.53 -47.11 -1.79
N LYS A 58 -12.46 -48.07 -0.86
CA LYS A 58 -11.45 -49.15 -0.92
C LYS A 58 -11.52 -49.95 -2.22
N THR A 59 -12.72 -50.22 -2.72
CA THR A 59 -12.92 -50.96 -3.97
C THR A 59 -12.38 -50.17 -5.16
N ILE A 60 -12.71 -48.88 -5.26
CA ILE A 60 -12.21 -47.99 -6.32
C ILE A 60 -10.69 -47.88 -6.25
N LEU A 61 -10.13 -47.65 -5.05
CA LEU A 61 -8.68 -47.56 -4.85
C LEU A 61 -7.96 -48.87 -5.24
N LEU A 62 -8.54 -50.03 -4.92
CA LEU A 62 -7.99 -51.33 -5.30
C LEU A 62 -7.91 -51.49 -6.83
N PHE A 63 -8.95 -51.09 -7.56
CA PHE A 63 -8.95 -51.12 -9.03
C PHE A 63 -8.07 -50.02 -9.66
N GLN A 64 -7.91 -48.86 -9.02
CA GLN A 64 -6.91 -47.85 -9.41
C GLN A 64 -5.48 -48.36 -9.24
N ALA A 65 -5.19 -49.09 -8.16
CA ALA A 65 -3.91 -49.75 -8.00
C ALA A 65 -3.69 -50.81 -9.08
N LEU A 66 -4.74 -51.56 -9.45
CA LEU A 66 -4.66 -52.55 -10.51
C LEU A 66 -4.47 -51.94 -11.91
N SER A 67 -5.04 -50.76 -12.20
CA SER A 67 -4.86 -50.11 -13.50
C SER A 67 -3.44 -49.62 -13.76
N THR A 68 -2.67 -49.39 -12.69
CA THR A 68 -1.28 -48.93 -12.76
C THR A 68 -0.26 -50.07 -12.53
N ALA A 69 -0.75 -51.28 -12.25
CA ALA A 69 0.08 -52.46 -12.02
C ALA A 69 0.68 -52.99 -13.34
N ASN A 70 1.93 -53.46 -13.28
CA ASN A 70 2.48 -54.26 -14.37
C ASN A 70 1.83 -55.66 -14.37
N LEU A 71 1.15 -56.01 -15.47
CA LEU A 71 0.43 -57.25 -15.67
C LEU A 71 1.19 -58.28 -16.53
N ASP A 72 2.46 -58.03 -16.90
CA ASP A 72 3.26 -58.89 -17.78
C ASP A 72 3.43 -60.34 -17.25
N PHE A 73 3.29 -60.54 -15.94
CA PHE A 73 3.39 -61.85 -15.28
C PHE A 73 2.03 -62.50 -15.00
N ALA A 74 0.92 -61.86 -15.37
CA ALA A 74 -0.41 -62.39 -15.16
C ALA A 74 -0.78 -63.39 -16.27
N THR A 75 -1.21 -64.59 -15.88
CA THR A 75 -1.67 -65.60 -16.84
C THR A 75 -2.99 -65.20 -17.48
N GLU A 76 -3.28 -65.70 -18.69
CA GLU A 76 -4.58 -65.50 -19.37
C GLU A 76 -5.79 -65.81 -18.46
N THR A 77 -5.73 -66.90 -17.70
CA THR A 77 -6.77 -67.26 -16.74
C THR A 77 -6.94 -66.21 -15.64
N ARG A 78 -5.85 -65.59 -15.18
CA ARG A 78 -5.87 -64.54 -14.16
C ARG A 78 -6.43 -63.25 -14.74
N LEU A 79 -6.00 -62.85 -15.94
CA LEU A 79 -6.51 -61.66 -16.63
C LEU A 79 -8.02 -61.77 -16.88
N GLN A 80 -8.49 -62.94 -17.32
CA GLN A 80 -9.92 -63.19 -17.50
C GLN A 80 -10.69 -63.10 -16.18
N ARG A 81 -10.16 -63.66 -15.09
CA ARG A 81 -10.80 -63.59 -13.77
C ARG A 81 -10.89 -62.14 -13.27
N LEU A 82 -9.81 -61.37 -13.40
CA LEU A 82 -9.80 -59.95 -13.03
C LEU A 82 -10.80 -59.12 -13.86
N ALA A 83 -10.92 -59.40 -15.16
CA ALA A 83 -11.88 -58.70 -16.03
C ALA A 83 -13.32 -59.00 -15.61
N ASN A 84 -13.60 -60.26 -15.27
CA ASN A 84 -14.90 -60.68 -14.73
C ASN A 84 -15.19 -60.03 -13.37
N ASP A 85 -14.17 -59.92 -12.51
CA ASP A 85 -14.30 -59.28 -11.20
C ASP A 85 -14.59 -57.78 -11.31
N ALA A 86 -13.86 -57.05 -12.17
CA ALA A 86 -14.12 -55.64 -12.45
C ALA A 86 -15.51 -55.42 -13.04
N THR A 87 -15.90 -56.24 -14.02
CA THR A 87 -17.24 -56.19 -14.63
C THR A 87 -18.34 -56.48 -13.61
N GLY A 88 -18.13 -57.48 -12.75
CA GLY A 88 -19.05 -57.84 -11.68
C GLY A 88 -19.24 -56.71 -10.67
N ILE A 89 -18.15 -56.04 -10.26
CA ILE A 89 -18.22 -54.88 -9.36
C ILE A 89 -18.93 -53.71 -10.03
N LYS A 90 -18.68 -53.45 -11.32
CA LYS A 90 -19.40 -52.41 -12.06
C LYS A 90 -20.90 -52.66 -12.09
N ASN A 91 -21.31 -53.91 -12.34
CA ASN A 91 -22.72 -54.29 -12.33
C ASN A 91 -23.34 -54.15 -10.93
N GLU A 92 -22.60 -54.48 -9.88
CA GLU A 92 -23.03 -54.26 -8.49
C GLU A 92 -23.22 -52.76 -8.19
N PHE A 93 -22.27 -51.91 -8.63
CA PHE A 93 -22.38 -50.45 -8.52
C PHE A 93 -23.62 -49.91 -9.22
N ASP A 94 -23.89 -50.34 -10.46
CA ASP A 94 -25.08 -49.91 -11.18
C ASP A 94 -26.38 -50.31 -10.47
N GLN A 95 -26.41 -51.52 -9.89
CA GLN A 95 -27.55 -51.97 -9.10
C GLN A 95 -27.72 -51.18 -7.79
N PHE A 96 -26.64 -50.72 -7.15
CA PHE A 96 -26.74 -49.76 -6.04
C PHE A 96 -27.34 -48.44 -6.54
N LYS A 97 -26.86 -47.90 -7.67
CA LYS A 97 -27.41 -46.66 -8.28
C LYS A 97 -28.90 -46.75 -8.62
N THR A 98 -29.42 -47.93 -8.94
CA THR A 98 -30.83 -48.12 -9.33
C THR A 98 -31.66 -48.89 -8.29
N PHE A 99 -31.22 -48.97 -7.03
CA PHE A 99 -31.87 -49.78 -6.00
C PHE A 99 -33.38 -49.41 -5.82
N PRO A 100 -34.34 -50.32 -6.06
CA PRO A 100 -35.75 -49.95 -6.05
C PRO A 100 -36.33 -49.90 -4.62
N PRO A 101 -37.31 -49.02 -4.33
CA PRO A 101 -37.97 -48.96 -3.02
C PRO A 101 -38.61 -50.28 -2.58
N SER A 102 -39.05 -51.11 -3.52
CA SER A 102 -39.61 -52.44 -3.25
C SER A 102 -38.61 -53.43 -2.63
N GLN A 103 -37.31 -53.18 -2.77
CA GLN A 103 -36.25 -54.04 -2.22
C GLN A 103 -35.68 -53.54 -0.90
N LEU A 104 -36.22 -52.46 -0.31
CA LEU A 104 -35.78 -51.95 1.00
C LEU A 104 -35.75 -53.03 2.11
N PRO A 105 -36.69 -54.00 2.19
CA PRO A 105 -36.59 -55.10 3.16
C PRO A 105 -35.33 -55.96 3.01
N ASN A 106 -34.76 -56.02 1.80
CA ASN A 106 -33.55 -56.79 1.47
C ASN A 106 -32.26 -55.94 1.55
N ARG A 107 -32.34 -54.67 1.96
CA ARG A 107 -31.19 -53.74 2.05
C ARG A 107 -30.02 -54.36 2.84
N ARG A 108 -30.30 -55.00 3.97
CA ARG A 108 -29.26 -55.58 4.82
C ARG A 108 -28.54 -56.74 4.15
N ALA A 109 -29.30 -57.64 3.53
CA ALA A 109 -28.74 -58.74 2.76
C ALA A 109 -27.83 -58.25 1.63
N ARG A 110 -28.20 -57.13 0.98
CA ARG A 110 -27.41 -56.50 -0.08
C ARG A 110 -26.07 -55.94 0.42
N ILE A 111 -26.09 -55.28 1.57
CA ILE A 111 -24.88 -54.78 2.24
C ILE A 111 -23.92 -55.93 2.54
N ASP A 112 -24.44 -57.01 3.13
CA ASP A 112 -23.61 -58.14 3.53
C ASP A 112 -23.10 -58.91 2.31
N GLN A 113 -23.87 -58.97 1.22
CA GLN A 113 -23.41 -59.49 -0.07
C GLN A 113 -22.26 -58.67 -0.64
N TYR A 114 -22.36 -57.34 -0.63
CA TYR A 114 -21.30 -56.48 -1.16
C TYR A 114 -20.02 -56.58 -0.34
N LYS A 115 -20.13 -56.70 1.00
CA LYS A 115 -18.97 -56.96 1.87
C LYS A 115 -18.24 -58.25 1.50
N ARG A 116 -18.97 -59.35 1.28
CA ARG A 116 -18.37 -60.62 0.82
C ARG A 116 -17.75 -60.49 -0.56
N ARG A 117 -18.43 -59.78 -1.47
CA ARG A 117 -17.94 -59.57 -2.83
C ARG A 117 -16.62 -58.80 -2.85
N PHE A 118 -16.47 -57.78 -2.00
CA PHE A 118 -15.21 -57.07 -1.84
C PHE A 118 -14.08 -58.01 -1.42
N GLU A 119 -14.33 -58.91 -0.45
CA GLU A 119 -13.33 -59.87 0.03
C GLU A 119 -12.87 -60.82 -1.08
N GLU A 120 -13.81 -61.36 -1.86
CA GLU A 120 -13.50 -62.22 -3.01
C GLU A 120 -12.64 -61.51 -4.07
N VAL A 121 -12.97 -60.25 -4.36
CA VAL A 121 -12.22 -59.43 -5.30
C VAL A 121 -10.84 -59.08 -4.75
N TYR A 122 -10.73 -58.79 -3.46
CA TYR A 122 -9.45 -58.51 -2.80
C TYR A 122 -8.50 -59.70 -2.92
N GLU A 123 -8.95 -60.92 -2.62
CA GLU A 123 -8.15 -62.15 -2.76
C GLU A 123 -7.73 -62.44 -4.22
N SER A 124 -8.54 -62.00 -5.18
CA SER A 124 -8.25 -62.11 -6.62
C SER A 124 -7.22 -61.07 -7.08
N VAL A 125 -7.29 -59.84 -6.57
CA VAL A 125 -6.46 -58.72 -7.03
C VAL A 125 -5.12 -58.66 -6.28
N ALA A 126 -5.10 -58.93 -4.98
CA ALA A 126 -3.94 -58.73 -4.11
C ALA A 126 -2.66 -59.48 -4.57
N PRO A 127 -2.70 -60.74 -5.01
CA PRO A 127 -1.49 -61.44 -5.46
C PRO A 127 -0.86 -60.80 -6.72
N VAL A 128 -1.68 -60.25 -7.62
CA VAL A 128 -1.20 -59.59 -8.83
C VAL A 128 -0.56 -58.26 -8.49
N LEU A 129 -1.18 -57.50 -7.58
CA LEU A 129 -0.58 -56.28 -7.05
C LEU A 129 0.74 -56.54 -6.33
N GLY A 130 0.81 -57.58 -5.50
CA GLY A 130 2.04 -57.96 -4.79
C GLY A 130 3.20 -58.24 -5.74
N VAL A 131 2.98 -59.04 -6.79
CA VAL A 131 4.00 -59.32 -7.81
C VAL A 131 4.38 -58.05 -8.59
N SER A 132 3.41 -57.22 -8.96
CA SER A 132 3.67 -55.99 -9.70
C SER A 132 4.44 -54.92 -8.90
N GLN A 133 4.24 -54.86 -7.58
CA GLN A 133 4.96 -53.92 -6.71
C GLN A 133 6.40 -54.39 -6.47
N HIS A 134 6.62 -55.69 -6.28
CA HIS A 134 7.97 -56.24 -6.16
C HIS A 134 8.80 -56.07 -7.43
N ALA A 135 8.16 -56.13 -8.61
CA ALA A 135 8.83 -55.93 -9.89
C ALA A 135 9.32 -54.48 -10.13
N ASN A 136 8.83 -53.48 -9.39
CA ASN A 136 9.03 -52.05 -9.71
C ASN A 136 9.75 -51.23 -8.62
N LEU A 137 10.24 -51.85 -7.53
CA LEU A 137 10.89 -51.16 -6.40
C LEU A 137 12.05 -50.23 -6.81
N GLU A 138 12.91 -50.68 -7.73
CA GLU A 138 14.04 -49.86 -8.21
C GLU A 138 13.60 -48.61 -8.98
N GLN A 139 12.48 -48.69 -9.69
CA GLN A 139 11.96 -47.59 -10.51
C GLN A 139 11.33 -46.49 -9.64
N TYR A 140 10.68 -46.88 -8.53
CA TYR A 140 10.14 -45.93 -7.56
C TYR A 140 11.25 -45.18 -6.79
N GLU A 141 12.33 -45.87 -6.39
CA GLU A 141 13.48 -45.22 -5.75
C GLU A 141 14.17 -44.21 -6.67
N ALA A 142 14.36 -44.56 -7.94
CA ALA A 142 14.94 -43.66 -8.94
C ALA A 142 14.06 -42.41 -9.14
N ARG A 143 12.74 -42.57 -9.18
CA ARG A 143 11.79 -41.47 -9.36
C ARG A 143 11.71 -40.57 -8.12
N ALA A 144 11.75 -41.16 -6.92
CA ALA A 144 11.79 -40.41 -5.66
C ALA A 144 13.05 -39.55 -5.55
N LYS A 145 14.23 -40.09 -5.88
CA LYS A 145 15.49 -39.34 -5.92
C LYS A 145 15.47 -38.21 -6.96
N ALA A 146 14.95 -38.46 -8.16
CA ALA A 146 14.83 -37.43 -9.19
C ALA A 146 13.92 -36.27 -8.74
N SER A 147 12.82 -36.60 -8.06
CA SER A 147 11.88 -35.61 -7.51
C SER A 147 12.51 -34.75 -6.40
N LEU A 148 13.33 -35.37 -5.54
CA LEU A 148 14.07 -34.65 -4.49
C LEU A 148 15.10 -33.67 -5.06
N ASN A 149 15.83 -34.07 -6.11
CA ASN A 149 16.81 -33.19 -6.76
C ASN A 149 16.13 -31.98 -7.42
N LEU A 150 14.97 -32.18 -8.06
CA LEU A 150 14.18 -31.07 -8.63
C LEU A 150 13.69 -30.12 -7.53
N LEU A 151 13.24 -30.65 -6.39
CA LEU A 151 12.84 -29.84 -5.23
C LEU A 151 14.00 -29.03 -4.64
N GLU A 152 15.22 -29.58 -4.59
CA GLU A 152 16.40 -28.82 -4.17
C GLU A 152 16.78 -27.71 -5.15
N GLU A 153 16.69 -27.98 -6.46
CA GLU A 153 16.95 -26.97 -7.50
C GLU A 153 15.92 -25.83 -7.43
N ASP A 154 14.63 -26.17 -7.31
CA ASP A 154 13.55 -25.19 -7.17
C ASP A 154 13.69 -24.38 -5.88
N ARG A 155 14.12 -25.01 -4.79
CA ARG A 155 14.41 -24.31 -3.53
C ARG A 155 15.55 -23.31 -3.69
N GLY A 156 16.63 -23.70 -4.38
CA GLY A 156 17.76 -22.81 -4.69
C GLY A 156 17.35 -21.61 -5.55
N LYS A 157 16.54 -21.85 -6.60
CA LYS A 157 15.97 -20.77 -7.43
C LYS A 157 15.07 -19.86 -6.63
N PHE A 158 14.20 -20.43 -5.79
CA PHE A 158 13.30 -19.66 -4.93
C PHE A 158 14.06 -18.77 -3.94
N ASP A 159 15.11 -19.30 -3.29
CA ASP A 159 15.96 -18.52 -2.37
C ASP A 159 16.69 -17.38 -3.11
N SER A 160 17.18 -17.63 -4.32
CA SER A 160 17.83 -16.59 -5.14
C SER A 160 16.86 -15.48 -5.58
N GLN A 161 15.66 -15.84 -6.03
CA GLN A 161 14.61 -14.89 -6.42
C GLN A 161 14.13 -14.08 -5.23
N LYS A 162 13.98 -14.72 -4.06
CA LYS A 162 13.63 -14.02 -2.82
C LYS A 162 14.69 -12.98 -2.44
N ALA A 163 15.97 -13.34 -2.52
CA ALA A 163 17.06 -12.42 -2.21
C ALA A 163 17.11 -11.22 -3.17
N GLU A 164 16.90 -11.46 -4.47
CA GLU A 164 16.84 -10.41 -5.49
C GLU A 164 15.63 -9.49 -5.27
N MET A 165 14.44 -10.06 -5.04
CA MET A 165 13.22 -9.32 -4.75
C MET A 165 13.34 -8.48 -3.48
N GLU A 166 13.95 -9.01 -2.41
CA GLU A 166 14.22 -8.23 -1.18
C GLU A 166 15.17 -7.05 -1.45
N ARG A 167 16.17 -7.23 -2.31
CA ARG A 167 17.12 -6.18 -2.70
C ARG A 167 16.41 -5.09 -3.52
N GLU A 168 15.66 -5.46 -4.54
CA GLU A 168 14.91 -4.54 -5.39
C GLU A 168 13.82 -3.80 -4.61
N LEU A 169 13.13 -4.48 -3.68
CA LEU A 169 12.13 -3.88 -2.82
C LEU A 169 12.76 -2.82 -1.91
N LYS A 170 13.90 -3.13 -1.26
CA LYS A 170 14.64 -2.18 -0.43
C LYS A 170 15.09 -0.96 -1.25
N GLU A 171 15.63 -1.19 -2.44
CA GLU A 171 16.10 -0.13 -3.33
C GLU A 171 14.95 0.77 -3.80
N THR A 172 13.84 0.18 -4.23
CA THR A 172 12.65 0.89 -4.71
C THR A 172 11.99 1.68 -3.57
N LEU A 173 11.87 1.08 -2.37
CA LEU A 173 11.34 1.75 -1.19
C LEU A 173 12.21 2.94 -0.78
N LEU A 174 13.55 2.78 -0.81
CA LEU A 174 14.49 3.87 -0.54
C LEU A 174 14.34 5.02 -1.55
N LYS A 175 14.30 4.71 -2.85
CA LYS A 175 14.11 5.73 -3.91
C LYS A 175 12.76 6.43 -3.80
N ALA A 176 11.69 5.69 -3.51
CA ALA A 176 10.36 6.26 -3.31
C ALA A 176 10.32 7.20 -2.10
N LYS A 177 10.91 6.79 -0.98
CA LYS A 177 11.02 7.61 0.24
C LYS A 177 11.86 8.87 0.00
N GLU A 178 13.00 8.76 -0.67
CA GLU A 178 13.85 9.92 -1.00
C GLU A 178 13.12 10.89 -1.94
N THR A 179 12.44 10.37 -2.96
CA THR A 179 11.67 11.17 -3.92
C THR A 179 10.52 11.89 -3.22
N ALA A 180 9.76 11.20 -2.36
CA ALA A 180 8.67 11.79 -1.59
C ALA A 180 9.18 12.91 -0.66
N GLN A 181 10.34 12.72 -0.01
CA GLN A 181 10.98 13.75 0.81
C GLN A 181 11.39 14.97 -0.02
N LYS A 182 12.05 14.75 -1.16
CA LYS A 182 12.47 15.84 -2.07
C LYS A 182 11.28 16.62 -2.62
N VAL A 183 10.24 15.94 -3.07
CA VAL A 183 9.03 16.56 -3.63
C VAL A 183 8.32 17.40 -2.56
N GLY A 184 8.11 16.87 -1.35
CA GLY A 184 7.44 17.62 -0.28
C GLY A 184 8.22 18.86 0.19
N ILE A 185 9.54 18.75 0.37
CA ILE A 185 10.38 19.89 0.77
C ILE A 185 10.44 20.95 -0.35
N ALA A 186 10.60 20.51 -1.60
CA ALA A 186 10.64 21.41 -2.76
C ALA A 186 9.30 22.14 -2.98
N GLU A 187 8.18 21.46 -2.78
CA GLU A 187 6.84 22.05 -2.89
C GLU A 187 6.62 23.14 -1.84
N HIS A 188 6.90 22.87 -0.56
CA HIS A 188 6.79 23.89 0.49
C HIS A 188 7.78 25.05 0.28
N ALA A 189 9.01 24.77 -0.16
CA ALA A 189 9.95 25.84 -0.51
C ALA A 189 9.44 26.68 -1.69
N ALA A 190 8.82 26.06 -2.70
CA ALA A 190 8.20 26.77 -3.81
C ALA A 190 7.01 27.63 -3.35
N TYR A 191 6.17 27.12 -2.46
CA TYR A 191 5.06 27.88 -1.87
C TYR A 191 5.55 29.15 -1.17
N PHE A 192 6.51 29.03 -0.23
CA PHE A 192 7.07 30.19 0.47
C PHE A 192 7.82 31.16 -0.47
N ARG A 193 8.39 30.66 -1.57
CA ARG A 193 8.99 31.51 -2.60
C ARG A 193 7.94 32.38 -3.27
N THR A 194 6.81 31.81 -3.66
CA THR A 194 5.69 32.54 -4.27
C THR A 194 5.14 33.58 -3.29
N GLU A 195 4.83 33.18 -2.06
CA GLU A 195 4.34 34.07 -1.01
C GLU A 195 5.32 35.23 -0.72
N SER A 196 6.63 34.94 -0.70
CA SER A 196 7.64 35.99 -0.54
C SER A 196 7.58 37.01 -1.68
N ARG A 197 7.43 36.57 -2.93
CA ARG A 197 7.36 37.47 -4.10
C ARG A 197 6.10 38.33 -4.07
N GLU A 198 4.97 37.77 -3.67
CA GLU A 198 3.73 38.54 -3.53
C GLU A 198 3.88 39.64 -2.49
N HIS A 199 4.44 39.33 -1.33
CA HIS A 199 4.72 40.35 -0.32
C HIS A 199 5.82 41.34 -0.74
N GLU A 200 6.81 40.92 -1.53
CA GLU A 200 7.83 41.82 -2.09
C GLU A 200 7.19 42.84 -3.05
N ASN A 201 6.30 42.38 -3.93
CA ASN A 201 5.57 43.23 -4.87
C ASN A 201 4.60 44.15 -4.14
N GLY A 202 3.85 43.62 -3.15
CA GLY A 202 2.99 44.41 -2.29
C GLY A 202 3.77 45.51 -1.55
N ALA A 203 4.95 45.19 -1.02
CA ALA A 203 5.82 46.19 -0.41
C ALA A 203 6.23 47.29 -1.41
N LYS A 204 6.63 46.94 -2.64
CA LYS A 204 6.97 47.94 -3.66
C LYS A 204 5.80 48.87 -3.98
N ILE A 205 4.59 48.31 -4.13
CA ILE A 205 3.36 49.09 -4.38
C ILE A 205 3.09 50.04 -3.21
N TRP A 206 3.08 49.53 -1.99
CA TRP A 206 2.82 50.35 -0.79
C TRP A 206 3.90 51.39 -0.52
N LEU A 207 5.16 51.13 -0.90
CA LEU A 207 6.22 52.12 -0.88
C LEU A 207 5.91 53.28 -1.82
N VAL A 208 5.54 52.97 -3.06
CA VAL A 208 5.15 53.98 -4.06
C VAL A 208 3.94 54.79 -3.55
N ILE A 209 2.91 54.13 -3.03
CA ILE A 209 1.74 54.81 -2.44
C ILE A 209 2.15 55.73 -1.29
N THR A 210 3.03 55.28 -0.40
CA THR A 210 3.50 56.08 0.74
C THR A 210 4.26 57.33 0.25
N VAL A 211 5.14 57.18 -0.74
CA VAL A 211 5.88 58.30 -1.34
C VAL A 211 4.93 59.27 -2.05
N LEU A 212 3.97 58.78 -2.83
CA LEU A 212 2.98 59.61 -3.51
C LEU A 212 2.11 60.38 -2.52
N LEU A 213 1.64 59.74 -1.44
CA LEU A 213 0.87 60.41 -0.39
C LEU A 213 1.72 61.49 0.30
N ALA A 214 2.97 61.19 0.64
CA ALA A 214 3.86 62.16 1.28
C ALA A 214 4.11 63.39 0.38
N VAL A 215 4.36 63.16 -0.92
CA VAL A 215 4.54 64.23 -1.91
C VAL A 215 3.25 65.03 -2.08
N ALA A 216 2.08 64.37 -2.16
CA ALA A 216 0.79 65.04 -2.24
C ALA A 216 0.49 65.90 -1.01
N THR A 217 0.81 65.41 0.20
CA THR A 217 0.70 66.19 1.45
C THR A 217 1.61 67.40 1.41
N ALA A 218 2.86 67.27 0.95
CA ALA A 218 3.80 68.38 0.84
C ALA A 218 3.34 69.44 -0.18
N ILE A 219 2.86 69.02 -1.36
CA ILE A 219 2.32 69.91 -2.37
C ILE A 219 1.08 70.65 -1.85
N PHE A 220 0.15 69.92 -1.21
CA PHE A 220 -1.05 70.51 -0.63
C PHE A 220 -0.71 71.50 0.49
N ALA A 221 0.29 71.19 1.32
CA ALA A 221 0.82 72.09 2.34
C ALA A 221 1.39 73.37 1.73
N GLY A 222 2.25 73.26 0.72
CA GLY A 222 2.84 74.40 0.02
C GLY A 222 1.78 75.26 -0.68
N TRP A 223 0.80 74.65 -1.33
CA TRP A 223 -0.32 75.36 -1.96
C TRP A 223 -1.19 76.09 -0.92
N ASN A 224 -1.53 75.44 0.19
CA ASN A 224 -2.27 76.06 1.29
C ASN A 224 -1.50 77.24 1.89
N TYR A 225 -0.20 77.07 2.12
CA TYR A 225 0.67 78.12 2.65
C TYR A 225 0.69 79.33 1.71
N ARG A 226 0.99 79.12 0.42
CA ARG A 226 1.01 80.18 -0.60
C ARG A 226 -0.33 80.92 -0.71
N ARG A 227 -1.46 80.20 -0.68
CA ARG A 227 -2.80 80.81 -0.74
C ARG A 227 -3.10 81.64 0.51
N THR A 228 -2.73 81.15 1.68
CA THR A 228 -2.97 81.86 2.95
C THR A 228 -2.11 83.11 3.04
N PHE A 229 -0.85 83.03 2.61
CA PHE A 229 0.08 84.16 2.57
C PHE A 229 -0.39 85.23 1.57
N ALA A 230 -0.82 84.84 0.36
CA ALA A 230 -1.39 85.77 -0.62
C ALA A 230 -2.66 86.48 -0.14
N LEU A 231 -3.47 85.84 0.71
CA LEU A 231 -4.64 86.48 1.34
C LEU A 231 -4.25 87.48 2.44
N LEU A 232 -3.09 87.29 3.09
CA LEU A 232 -2.61 88.18 4.16
C LEU A 232 -1.78 89.36 3.62
N GLU A 233 -1.10 89.22 2.48
CA GLU A 233 -0.24 90.26 1.87
C GLU A 233 -0.86 91.02 0.69
N ALA A 234 -2.13 90.75 0.33
CA ALA A 234 -2.78 91.41 -0.81
C ALA A 234 -2.75 92.95 -0.68
N PRO A 235 -2.18 93.70 -1.66
CA PRO A 235 -2.14 95.16 -1.60
C PRO A 235 -3.56 95.75 -1.59
N PRO A 236 -3.84 96.78 -0.77
CA PRO A 236 -5.17 97.37 -0.61
C PRO A 236 -5.71 98.08 -1.88
N GLN A 237 -4.93 98.13 -2.95
CA GLN A 237 -5.20 98.93 -4.15
C GLN A 237 -6.07 98.21 -5.20
N LEU A 238 -6.25 96.88 -5.10
CA LEU A 238 -6.92 96.08 -6.16
C LEU A 238 -8.32 95.55 -5.80
N THR A 239 -8.80 95.76 -4.56
CA THR A 239 -10.10 95.20 -4.12
C THR A 239 -11.15 96.23 -3.75
N GLY A 240 -10.86 97.54 -3.80
CA GLY A 240 -11.85 98.60 -3.52
C GLY A 240 -12.54 98.50 -2.15
N THR A 241 -11.99 97.69 -1.25
CA THR A 241 -12.51 97.38 0.08
C THR A 241 -11.35 97.50 1.04
N SER A 242 -11.55 98.27 2.11
CA SER A 242 -10.63 98.43 3.24
C SER A 242 -10.04 97.08 3.67
N PRO A 243 -8.83 97.02 4.27
CA PRO A 243 -8.25 95.75 4.69
C PRO A 243 -9.17 95.09 5.73
N THR A 244 -10.05 94.22 5.28
CA THR A 244 -10.92 93.43 6.15
C THR A 244 -10.03 92.36 6.75
N ALA A 245 -9.31 92.73 7.82
CA ALA A 245 -8.66 91.76 8.67
C ALA A 245 -9.71 90.69 9.01
N LEU A 246 -9.43 89.43 8.65
CA LEU A 246 -10.35 88.33 8.92
C LEU A 246 -10.69 88.37 10.42
N PRO A 247 -11.98 88.32 10.80
CA PRO A 247 -12.34 88.31 12.21
C PRO A 247 -11.64 87.14 12.91
N ALA A 248 -11.17 87.35 14.15
CA ALA A 248 -10.36 86.37 14.87
C ALA A 248 -10.98 84.96 14.89
N GLY A 249 -12.31 84.87 14.98
CA GLY A 249 -13.05 83.60 14.90
C GLY A 249 -12.88 82.85 13.57
N ALA A 250 -12.83 83.56 12.43
CA ALA A 250 -12.63 82.94 11.12
C ALA A 250 -11.20 82.42 10.93
N ILE A 251 -10.20 83.10 11.51
CA ILE A 251 -8.80 82.65 11.51
C ILE A 251 -8.67 81.36 12.33
N VAL A 252 -9.29 81.31 13.52
CA VAL A 252 -9.30 80.13 14.39
C VAL A 252 -10.01 78.95 13.71
N GLN A 253 -11.19 79.17 13.11
CA GLN A 253 -11.92 78.13 12.37
C GLN A 253 -11.10 77.58 11.19
N LEU A 254 -10.42 78.45 10.44
CA LEU A 254 -9.55 78.06 9.33
C LEU A 254 -8.34 77.25 9.80
N ALA A 255 -7.74 77.62 10.94
CA ALA A 255 -6.63 76.89 11.53
C ALA A 255 -7.06 75.47 11.98
N ILE A 256 -8.21 75.34 12.64
CA ILE A 256 -8.77 74.06 13.06
C ILE A 256 -9.07 73.16 11.85
N ALA A 257 -9.74 73.71 10.82
CA ALA A 257 -10.07 72.96 9.61
C ALA A 257 -8.81 72.43 8.90
N LYS A 258 -7.76 73.26 8.80
CA LYS A 258 -6.47 72.85 8.22
C LYS A 258 -5.77 71.79 9.07
N PHE A 259 -5.77 71.96 10.40
CA PHE A 259 -5.19 70.98 11.30
C PHE A 259 -5.85 69.60 11.14
N ILE A 260 -7.18 69.56 11.04
CA ILE A 260 -7.92 68.31 10.79
C ILE A 260 -7.50 67.69 9.45
N ILE A 261 -7.46 68.48 8.37
CA ILE A 261 -7.08 67.98 7.04
C ILE A 261 -5.64 67.43 7.04
N PHE A 262 -4.67 68.18 7.59
CA PHE A 262 -3.29 67.71 7.67
C PHE A 262 -3.14 66.50 8.58
N SER A 263 -3.88 66.43 9.68
CA SER A 263 -3.89 65.27 10.57
C SER A 263 -4.36 64.01 9.84
N VAL A 264 -5.43 64.10 9.05
CA VAL A 264 -5.94 62.97 8.24
C VAL A 264 -4.92 62.57 7.16
N MET A 265 -4.36 63.53 6.42
CA MET A 265 -3.38 63.24 5.38
C MET A 265 -2.09 62.62 5.96
N PHE A 266 -1.59 63.16 7.07
CA PHE A 266 -0.41 62.62 7.74
C PHE A 266 -0.67 61.22 8.29
N SER A 267 -1.86 60.98 8.86
CA SER A 267 -2.28 59.65 9.32
C SER A 267 -2.33 58.64 8.18
N ALA A 268 -2.79 59.04 6.99
CA ALA A 268 -2.80 58.19 5.80
C ALA A 268 -1.38 57.79 5.35
N VAL A 269 -0.42 58.72 5.41
CA VAL A 269 1.00 58.43 5.14
C VAL A 269 1.56 57.42 6.15
N LEU A 270 1.31 57.63 7.44
CA LEU A 270 1.76 56.72 8.50
C LEU A 270 1.15 55.32 8.36
N TRP A 271 -0.13 55.24 7.99
CA TRP A 271 -0.82 53.97 7.77
C TRP A 271 -0.26 53.21 6.56
N ALA A 272 -0.05 53.89 5.43
CA ALA A 272 0.58 53.30 4.25
C ALA A 272 2.02 52.81 4.56
N ALA A 273 2.79 53.59 5.33
CA ALA A 273 4.12 53.20 5.78
C ALA A 273 4.09 51.96 6.71
N ARG A 274 3.05 51.82 7.54
CA ARG A 274 2.85 50.63 8.40
C ARG A 274 2.55 49.39 7.56
N ILE A 275 1.71 49.51 6.53
CA ILE A 275 1.41 48.40 5.62
C ILE A 275 2.64 47.98 4.82
N TYR A 276 3.41 48.95 4.31
CA TYR A 276 4.70 48.68 3.66
C TYR A 276 5.63 47.82 4.55
N ARG A 277 5.77 48.21 5.82
CA ARG A 277 6.59 47.49 6.80
C ARG A 277 6.08 46.07 7.05
N ALA A 278 4.76 45.87 7.15
CA ALA A 278 4.16 44.54 7.29
C ALA A 278 4.46 43.63 6.08
N HIS A 279 4.32 44.14 4.86
CA HIS A 279 4.71 43.39 3.66
C HIS A 279 6.21 43.06 3.64
N ARG A 280 7.08 43.99 4.05
CA ARG A 280 8.53 43.72 4.14
C ARG A 280 8.88 42.68 5.20
N HIS A 281 8.20 42.70 6.35
CA HIS A 281 8.34 41.66 7.37
C HIS A 281 7.99 40.29 6.81
N ASN A 282 6.80 40.14 6.23
CA ASN A 282 6.34 38.87 5.69
C ASN A 282 7.21 38.38 4.53
N TYR A 283 7.70 39.30 3.69
CA TYR A 283 8.71 38.97 2.67
C TYR A 283 9.94 38.32 3.30
N VAL A 284 10.54 38.94 4.32
CA VAL A 284 11.76 38.44 4.97
C VAL A 284 11.51 37.09 5.64
N ILE A 285 10.39 36.93 6.37
CA ILE A 285 10.04 35.65 7.01
C ILE A 285 9.87 34.55 5.96
N ASN A 286 9.05 34.77 4.94
CA ASN A 286 8.79 33.74 3.93
C ASN A 286 10.05 33.43 3.11
N LYS A 287 10.89 34.44 2.86
CA LYS A 287 12.19 34.24 2.21
C LYS A 287 13.14 33.40 3.07
N HIS A 288 13.16 33.63 4.39
CA HIS A 288 13.94 32.82 5.32
C HIS A 288 13.45 31.38 5.35
N ARG A 289 12.13 31.15 5.46
CA ARG A 289 11.51 29.82 5.40
C ARG A 289 11.85 29.07 4.12
N GLN A 290 11.76 29.75 2.97
CA GLN A 290 12.18 29.22 1.69
C GLN A 290 13.63 28.73 1.74
N ASN A 291 14.54 29.59 2.20
CA ASN A 291 15.97 29.28 2.24
C ASN A 291 16.24 28.11 3.19
N ALA A 292 15.67 28.13 4.40
CA ALA A 292 15.81 27.07 5.40
C ALA A 292 15.35 25.71 4.85
N LEU A 293 14.17 25.63 4.24
CA LEU A 293 13.66 24.42 3.59
C LEU A 293 14.56 23.96 2.45
N SER A 294 15.04 24.87 1.60
CA SER A 294 15.93 24.52 0.48
C SER A 294 17.28 23.96 0.92
N THR A 295 17.77 24.37 2.10
CA THR A 295 19.03 23.87 2.68
C THR A 295 18.85 22.67 3.61
N PHE A 296 17.62 22.38 4.04
CA PHE A 296 17.32 21.35 5.03
C PHE A 296 17.80 19.97 4.59
N GLU A 297 17.58 19.61 3.32
CA GLU A 297 18.01 18.30 2.80
C GLU A 297 19.52 18.11 2.91
N ALA A 298 20.32 19.15 2.64
CA ALA A 298 21.77 19.09 2.73
C ALA A 298 22.23 18.85 4.18
N PHE A 299 21.64 19.54 5.15
CA PHE A 299 21.94 19.32 6.58
C PHE A 299 21.48 17.94 7.06
N ALA A 300 20.29 17.49 6.66
CA ALA A 300 19.75 16.20 7.05
C ALA A 300 20.51 15.00 6.44
N LYS A 301 21.13 15.18 5.26
CA LYS A 301 22.00 14.19 4.62
C LYS A 301 23.43 14.20 5.18
N ALA A 302 23.92 15.35 5.64
CA ALA A 302 25.25 15.47 6.24
C ALA A 302 25.33 14.91 7.67
N ALA A 303 24.19 14.76 8.36
CA ALA A 303 24.13 14.13 9.68
C ALA A 303 24.39 12.61 9.57
N GLY A 304 25.52 12.14 10.12
CA GLY A 304 25.97 10.75 10.02
C GLY A 304 25.23 9.76 10.93
N ASP A 305 24.74 10.22 12.08
CA ASP A 305 24.02 9.40 13.07
C ASP A 305 22.58 9.87 13.29
N SER A 306 21.74 8.98 13.83
CA SER A 306 20.30 9.24 14.00
C SER A 306 20.01 10.31 15.06
N GLU A 307 20.89 10.50 16.05
CA GLU A 307 20.72 11.49 17.11
C GLU A 307 20.96 12.90 16.55
N THR A 308 22.07 13.09 15.83
CA THR A 308 22.38 14.32 15.10
C THR A 308 21.30 14.64 14.07
N LYS A 309 20.74 13.64 13.37
CA LYS A 309 19.67 13.86 12.40
C LYS A 309 18.37 14.35 13.06
N ASN A 310 18.02 13.80 14.23
CA ASN A 310 16.86 14.26 15.01
C ASN A 310 17.08 15.67 15.57
N ALA A 311 18.29 15.97 16.04
CA ALA A 311 18.65 17.32 16.49
C ALA A 311 18.57 18.35 15.35
N VAL A 312 19.09 17.99 14.16
CA VAL A 312 18.99 18.83 12.94
C VAL A 312 17.53 19.03 12.53
N LEU A 313 16.69 18.00 12.59
CA LEU A 313 15.25 18.12 12.28
C LEU A 313 14.54 19.05 13.27
N LEU A 314 14.81 18.90 14.56
CA LEU A 314 14.21 19.74 15.61
C LEU A 314 14.63 21.20 15.43
N GLN A 315 15.92 21.45 15.23
CA GLN A 315 16.47 22.79 15.04
C GLN A 315 15.98 23.43 13.73
N ALA A 316 15.87 22.65 12.65
CA ALA A 316 15.33 23.14 11.39
C ALA A 316 13.84 23.48 11.51
N THR A 317 13.06 22.66 12.21
CA THR A 317 11.64 22.92 12.47
C THR A 317 11.47 24.21 13.27
N GLN A 318 12.27 24.41 14.32
CA GLN A 318 12.30 25.66 15.08
C GLN A 318 12.72 26.85 14.21
N CYS A 319 13.73 26.69 13.35
CA CYS A 319 14.19 27.74 12.43
C CYS A 319 13.10 28.16 11.42
N ILE A 320 12.36 27.20 10.87
CA ILE A 320 11.33 27.44 9.85
C ILE A 320 10.05 28.05 10.47
N PHE A 321 9.63 27.58 11.65
CA PHE A 321 8.31 27.90 12.20
C PHE A 321 8.32 28.84 13.41
N SER A 322 9.49 29.16 13.99
CA SER A 322 9.54 30.13 15.09
C SER A 322 9.16 31.54 14.62
N PRO A 323 8.50 32.35 15.48
CA PRO A 323 8.32 33.77 15.24
C PRO A 323 9.70 34.43 15.13
N GLN A 324 9.93 35.25 14.09
CA GLN A 324 11.18 35.97 13.92
C GLN A 324 10.98 37.48 13.84
N SER A 325 11.73 38.21 14.66
CA SER A 325 11.76 39.67 14.60
C SER A 325 12.66 40.13 13.44
N THR A 326 12.07 40.80 12.46
CA THR A 326 12.80 41.29 11.26
C THR A 326 13.19 42.77 11.33
N GLY A 327 12.86 43.45 12.44
CA GLY A 327 13.01 44.90 12.61
C GLY A 327 12.02 45.78 11.83
N TYR A 328 11.18 45.22 10.94
CA TYR A 328 10.14 45.98 10.22
C TYR A 328 8.86 46.20 11.04
N LEU A 329 8.49 45.25 11.90
CA LEU A 329 7.50 45.48 12.95
C LEU A 329 8.24 45.97 14.20
N GLY A 330 7.68 46.97 14.88
CA GLY A 330 8.19 47.39 16.18
C GLY A 330 8.12 46.22 17.16
N GLN A 331 9.02 46.20 18.15
CA GLN A 331 8.96 45.27 19.28
C GLN A 331 7.65 45.52 20.05
N GLU A 332 6.53 44.98 19.57
CA GLU A 332 5.52 44.47 20.49
C GLU A 332 6.28 43.45 21.33
N LYS A 333 6.41 43.71 22.64
CA LYS A 333 7.12 42.87 23.61
C LYS A 333 7.03 41.42 23.16
N ASP A 334 8.16 40.88 22.70
CA ASP A 334 8.34 39.46 22.51
C ASP A 334 8.12 38.83 23.89
N SER A 335 6.86 38.52 24.23
CA SER A 335 6.52 37.73 25.39
C SER A 335 7.13 36.36 25.14
N GLU A 336 8.28 36.15 25.77
CA GLU A 336 8.74 34.90 26.35
C GLU A 336 8.42 33.65 25.53
N GLY A 337 9.25 33.38 24.54
CA GLY A 337 9.37 32.05 23.97
C GLY A 337 10.84 31.78 23.69
N HIS A 338 11.53 31.14 24.63
CA HIS A 338 12.80 30.38 24.51
C HIS A 338 13.90 30.63 25.57
N SER A 339 13.74 31.51 26.57
CA SER A 339 14.69 31.56 27.71
C SER A 339 14.44 30.48 28.77
N SER A 340 13.20 29.98 28.88
CA SER A 340 12.79 29.12 30.01
C SER A 340 13.35 27.69 29.95
N ILE A 341 13.64 27.13 28.76
CA ILE A 341 14.14 25.74 28.64
C ILE A 341 15.64 25.64 28.97
N LEU A 342 16.42 26.67 28.64
CA LEU A 342 17.83 26.75 29.00
C LEU A 342 18.03 27.07 30.49
N GLU A 343 17.12 27.82 31.12
CA GLU A 343 17.13 28.01 32.57
C GLU A 343 16.72 26.73 33.33
N ILE A 344 15.76 25.94 32.85
CA ILE A 344 15.35 24.68 33.48
C ILE A 344 16.48 23.63 33.46
N ILE A 345 17.27 23.59 32.38
CA ILE A 345 18.44 22.69 32.28
C ILE A 345 19.60 23.18 33.15
N ARG A 346 19.70 24.50 33.40
CA ARG A 346 20.74 25.12 34.24
C ARG A 346 20.37 25.14 35.73
N SER A 347 19.08 25.07 36.07
CA SER A 347 18.57 25.02 37.43
C SER A 347 18.51 23.60 38.02
N LEU A 348 18.85 22.56 37.25
CA LEU A 348 19.08 21.22 37.79
C LEU A 348 20.51 21.15 38.35
N PRO A 349 20.70 21.07 39.68
CA PRO A 349 22.02 20.86 40.23
C PRO A 349 22.51 19.46 39.83
N SER A 350 23.70 19.40 39.24
CA SER A 350 24.47 18.17 39.09
C SER A 350 24.68 17.53 40.48
N SER A 351 24.25 16.27 40.58
CA SER A 351 24.45 15.28 41.64
C SER A 351 25.42 15.62 42.79
N LYS A 352 24.98 15.33 44.03
CA LYS A 352 25.87 14.67 44.99
C LYS A 352 25.14 13.52 45.71
N THR A 353 25.81 12.37 45.65
CA THR A 353 25.65 11.08 46.39
C THR A 353 24.56 10.13 45.94
#